data_AF-A0A959WK50-F1
#
_entry.id   AF-A0A959WK50-F1
#
_cell.length_a   1.000
_cell.length_b   1.000
_cell.length_c   1.000
_cell.angle_alpha   90.00
_cell.angle_beta   90.00
_cell.angle_gamma   90.00
#
_symmetry.space_group_name_H-M   'P 1'
#
loop_
_entity.id
_entity.type
_entity.pdbx_description
1 polymer ?
#
loop_
_entity_poly.entity_id
_entity_poly.type
_entity_poly.pdbx_seq_one_letter_code
_entity_poly.pdbx_strand_id
1 'polypeptide(L)'
;MDGPATPPSLWVRVIADDRFRAALIDDPLRALAEAGELLVSPEQVRQLEDLEIEERRELITRVVQEAYLKGAQARFGRLHDDGRGRSRAVAVSPT
;
A
#
# COMPACT_ATOMS: atom_id res chain seq x y z
N MET A 1 24.42 16.31 -0.56
CA MET A 1 23.28 17.25 -0.59
C MET A 1 22.09 16.43 -0.99
N ASP A 2 21.31 15.98 -0.02
CA ASP A 2 20.01 15.38 -0.32
C ASP A 2 19.11 16.51 -0.83
N GLY A 3 18.60 16.37 -2.06
CA GLY A 3 17.66 17.32 -2.64
C GLY A 3 16.38 17.41 -1.80
N PRO A 4 15.47 18.38 -2.08
CA PRO A 4 14.20 18.45 -1.38
C PRO A 4 13.49 17.10 -1.52
N ALA A 5 13.10 16.51 -0.38
CA ALA A 5 12.41 15.24 -0.36
C ALA A 5 11.09 15.38 -1.13
N THR A 6 10.89 14.57 -2.16
CA THR A 6 9.64 14.55 -2.91
C THR A 6 8.49 14.19 -1.97
N PRO A 7 7.40 14.98 -1.93
CA PRO A 7 6.25 14.67 -1.08
C PRO A 7 5.67 13.29 -1.40
N PRO A 8 5.20 12.52 -0.40
CA PRO A 8 4.61 11.22 -0.66
C PRO A 8 3.28 11.38 -1.41
N SER A 9 2.90 10.34 -2.18
CA SER A 9 1.56 10.30 -2.76
C SER A 9 0.51 10.05 -1.69
N LEU A 10 -0.73 10.47 -1.98
CA LEU A 10 -1.89 10.22 -1.14
C LEU A 10 -1.95 8.76 -0.64
N TRP A 11 -1.83 7.80 -1.56
CA TRP A 11 -1.96 6.38 -1.21
C TRP A 11 -0.81 5.86 -0.37
N VAL A 12 0.42 6.36 -0.58
CA VAL A 12 1.56 6.04 0.30
C VAL A 12 1.29 6.52 1.72
N ARG A 13 0.76 7.75 1.87
CA ARG A 13 0.37 8.28 3.18
C ARG A 13 -0.74 7.44 3.82
N VAL A 14 -1.78 7.08 3.07
CA VAL A 14 -2.87 6.19 3.52
C VAL A 14 -2.32 4.85 4.03
N ILE A 15 -1.40 4.23 3.31
CA ILE A 15 -0.83 2.93 3.73
C ILE A 15 -0.01 3.08 5.02
N ALA A 16 0.77 4.16 5.14
CA ALA A 16 1.73 4.34 6.22
C ALA A 16 1.15 4.92 7.52
N ASP A 17 0.00 5.59 7.48
CA ASP A 17 -0.53 6.36 8.61
C ASP A 17 -2.01 6.06 8.89
N ASP A 18 -2.23 5.24 9.91
CA ASP A 18 -3.55 4.81 10.40
C ASP A 18 -4.44 5.98 10.84
N ARG A 19 -3.86 7.03 11.43
CA ARG A 19 -4.61 8.19 11.90
C ARG A 19 -5.07 9.02 10.71
N PHE A 20 -4.20 9.23 9.73
CA PHE A 20 -4.57 9.89 8.49
C PHE A 20 -5.67 9.11 7.75
N ARG A 21 -5.62 7.77 7.73
CA ARG A 21 -6.72 6.96 7.15
C ARG A 21 -8.06 7.24 7.81
N ALA A 22 -8.10 7.24 9.14
CA ALA A 22 -9.34 7.48 9.87
C ALA A 22 -9.88 8.88 9.59
N ALA A 23 -9.01 9.90 9.57
CA ALA A 23 -9.39 11.26 9.24
C ALA A 23 -9.90 11.39 7.79
N LEU A 24 -9.23 10.73 6.83
CA LEU A 24 -9.60 10.76 5.41
C LEU A 24 -10.96 10.08 5.16
N ILE A 25 -11.32 9.07 5.95
CA ILE A 25 -12.64 8.43 5.91
C ILE A 25 -13.71 9.42 6.39
N ASP A 26 -13.47 10.09 7.51
CA ASP A 26 -14.46 10.96 8.18
C ASP A 26 -14.69 12.28 7.43
N ASP A 27 -13.63 13.02 7.13
CA ASP A 27 -13.67 14.32 6.45
C ASP A 27 -12.44 14.45 5.52
N PRO A 28 -12.58 14.18 4.20
CA PRO A 28 -11.44 14.09 3.30
C PRO A 28 -10.79 15.44 3.09
N LEU A 29 -11.59 16.50 2.94
CA LEU A 29 -11.07 17.84 2.69
C LEU A 29 -10.28 18.35 3.88
N ARG A 30 -10.82 18.15 5.09
CA ARG A 30 -10.11 18.51 6.30
C ARG A 30 -8.83 17.69 6.48
N ALA A 31 -8.90 16.38 6.28
CA ALA A 31 -7.73 15.52 6.39
C ALA A 31 -6.63 15.92 5.41
N LEU A 32 -6.98 16.24 4.15
CA LEU A 32 -6.04 16.71 3.13
C LEU A 32 -5.43 18.07 3.49
N ALA A 33 -6.22 19.00 4.04
CA ALA A 33 -5.73 20.30 4.47
C ALA A 33 -4.74 20.21 5.65
N GLU A 34 -4.94 19.25 6.56
CA GLU A 34 -4.10 19.05 7.74
C GLU A 34 -2.84 18.17 7.48
N ALA A 35 -2.78 17.47 6.34
CA ALA A 35 -1.73 16.48 6.08
C ALA A 35 -0.36 17.02 5.64
N GLY A 36 -0.27 18.33 5.40
CA GLY A 36 0.92 18.98 4.85
C GLY A 36 1.14 18.66 3.37
N GLU A 37 2.40 18.63 2.92
CA GLU A 37 2.71 18.39 1.51
C GLU A 37 2.38 16.93 1.11
N LEU A 38 1.47 16.80 0.14
CA LEU A 38 1.07 15.53 -0.46
C LEU A 38 0.89 15.68 -1.97
N LEU A 39 1.24 14.64 -2.72
CA LEU A 39 0.87 14.53 -4.13
C LEU A 39 -0.54 13.93 -4.22
N VAL A 40 -1.52 14.78 -4.50
CA VAL A 40 -2.92 14.42 -4.73
C VAL A 40 -3.45 15.14 -5.97
N SER A 41 -4.12 14.42 -6.86
CA SER A 41 -4.73 15.02 -8.04
C SER A 41 -6.12 15.58 -7.72
N PRO A 42 -6.60 16.64 -8.42
CA PRO A 42 -7.95 17.15 -8.23
C PRO A 42 -9.04 16.10 -8.45
N GLU A 43 -8.78 15.13 -9.32
CA GLU A 43 -9.71 14.01 -9.57
C GLU A 43 -9.79 13.07 -8.37
N GLN A 44 -8.67 12.78 -7.71
CA GLN A 44 -8.68 11.99 -6.48
C GLN A 44 -9.43 12.70 -5.35
N VAL A 45 -9.30 14.03 -5.26
CA VAL A 45 -10.06 14.83 -4.28
C VAL A 45 -11.55 14.70 -4.56
N ARG A 46 -11.99 14.95 -5.80
CA ARG A 46 -13.40 14.81 -6.20
C ARG A 46 -13.96 13.43 -5.90
N GLN A 47 -13.24 12.37 -6.28
CA GLN A 47 -13.66 11.00 -6.00
C GLN A 47 -13.83 10.74 -4.50
N LEU A 48 -12.95 11.28 -3.65
CA LEU A 48 -13.09 11.11 -2.20
C LEU A 48 -14.31 11.87 -1.67
N GLU A 49 -14.57 13.08 -2.16
CA GLU A 49 -15.73 13.89 -1.77
C GLU A 49 -17.06 13.29 -2.24
N ASP A 50 -17.09 12.73 -3.44
CA ASP A 50 -18.30 12.15 -4.05
C ASP A 50 -18.72 10.82 -3.40
N LEU A 51 -17.80 10.14 -2.71
CA LEU A 51 -18.08 8.89 -2.00
C LEU A 51 -18.71 9.15 -0.64
N GLU A 52 -19.73 8.36 -0.32
CA GLU A 52 -20.26 8.30 1.05
C GLU A 52 -19.22 7.71 2.02
N ILE A 53 -19.38 7.99 3.31
CA ILE A 53 -18.41 7.60 4.34
C ILE A 53 -18.08 6.10 4.33
N GLU A 54 -19.08 5.24 4.13
CA GLU A 54 -18.89 3.80 4.09
C GLU A 54 -18.23 3.33 2.79
N GLU A 55 -18.57 3.92 1.64
CA GLU A 55 -17.91 3.61 0.37
C GLU A 55 -16.44 4.03 0.40
N ARG A 56 -16.16 5.19 1.01
CA ARG A 56 -14.79 5.68 1.23
C ARG A 56 -14.01 4.77 2.17
N ARG A 57 -14.63 4.29 3.25
CA ARG A 57 -14.05 3.29 4.17
C ARG A 57 -13.69 2.01 3.43
N GLU A 58 -14.59 1.50 2.60
CA GLU A 58 -14.36 0.30 1.79
C GLU A 58 -13.20 0.49 0.81
N LEU A 59 -13.21 1.59 0.05
CA LEU A 59 -12.14 1.95 -0.88
C LEU A 59 -10.77 1.96 -0.16
N ILE A 60 -10.68 2.70 0.94
CA ILE A 60 -9.42 2.86 1.69
C ILE A 60 -8.97 1.52 2.27
N THR A 61 -9.88 0.74 2.83
CA THR A 61 -9.58 -0.60 3.36
C THR A 61 -9.03 -1.51 2.28
N ARG A 62 -9.65 -1.53 1.10
CA ARG A 62 -9.21 -2.33 -0.03
C ARG A 62 -7.81 -1.92 -0.51
N VAL A 63 -7.55 -0.62 -0.67
CA VAL A 63 -6.22 -0.11 -1.06
C VAL A 63 -5.14 -0.59 -0.09
N VAL A 64 -5.39 -0.50 1.21
CA VAL A 64 -4.45 -0.93 2.25
C VAL A 64 -4.21 -2.44 2.18
N GLN A 65 -5.27 -3.24 2.07
CA GLN A 65 -5.15 -4.69 1.95
C GLN A 65 -4.37 -5.10 0.69
N GLU A 66 -4.68 -4.50 -0.46
CA GLU A 66 -3.97 -4.77 -1.71
C GLU A 66 -2.49 -4.41 -1.62
N ALA A 67 -2.14 -3.30 -0.95
CA ALA A 67 -0.76 -2.91 -0.72
C ALA A 67 0.00 -3.93 0.15
N TYR A 68 -0.63 -4.42 1.22
CA TYR A 68 -0.04 -5.46 2.06
C TYR A 68 0.16 -6.77 1.31
N LEU A 69 -0.82 -7.20 0.51
CA LEU A 69 -0.73 -8.42 -0.29
C LEU A 69 0.39 -8.33 -1.33
N LYS A 70 0.47 -7.23 -2.09
CA LYS A 70 1.54 -7.00 -3.07
C LYS A 70 2.91 -6.90 -2.39
N GLY A 71 2.97 -6.24 -1.23
CA GLY A 71 4.18 -6.17 -0.41
C GLY A 71 4.65 -7.54 0.09
N ALA A 72 3.72 -8.39 0.52
CA ALA A 72 4.03 -9.76 0.93
C ALA A 72 4.53 -10.60 -0.26
N GLN A 73 3.83 -10.56 -1.40
CA GLN A 73 4.25 -11.24 -2.64
C GLN A 73 5.64 -10.81 -3.09
N ALA A 74 5.96 -9.51 -3.05
CA ALA A 74 7.28 -9.00 -3.43
C ALA A 74 8.40 -9.44 -2.47
N ARG A 75 8.08 -9.75 -1.20
CA ARG A 75 9.04 -10.27 -0.22
C ARG A 75 9.23 -11.79 -0.37
N PHE A 76 8.14 -12.54 -0.53
CA PHE A 76 8.20 -14.01 -0.67
C PHE A 76 8.60 -14.48 -2.07
N GLY A 77 8.25 -13.75 -3.13
CA GLY A 77 8.66 -14.05 -4.50
C GLY A 77 10.18 -13.89 -4.70
N ARG A 78 10.80 -12.89 -4.06
CA ARG A 78 12.25 -12.74 -4.01
C ARG A 78 12.94 -13.89 -3.27
N LEU A 79 12.28 -14.49 -2.28
CA LEU A 79 12.83 -15.64 -1.54
C LEU A 79 12.89 -16.92 -2.38
N HIS A 80 12.09 -17.03 -3.45
CA HIS A 80 12.06 -18.22 -4.32
C HIS A 80 13.07 -18.14 -5.49
N ASP A 81 13.52 -16.95 -5.86
CA ASP A 81 14.47 -16.72 -6.97
C ASP A 81 15.95 -16.94 -6.55
N ASP A 82 16.22 -17.00 -5.24
CA ASP A 82 17.54 -17.33 -4.68
C ASP A 82 17.81 -18.86 -4.69
N GLY A 83 17.78 -19.47 -5.88
CA GLY A 83 18.77 -20.44 -6.34
C GLY A 83 19.07 -21.72 -5.53
N ARG A 84 18.17 -22.28 -4.71
CA ARG A 84 18.40 -23.59 -4.05
C ARG A 84 17.31 -24.65 -4.26
N GLY A 85 16.85 -24.81 -5.49
CA GLY A 85 16.15 -26.00 -5.95
C GLY A 85 17.10 -27.14 -6.37
N ARG A 86 18.02 -27.61 -5.51
CA ARG A 86 18.70 -28.91 -5.73
C ARG A 86 18.03 -29.96 -4.87
N SER A 87 16.91 -30.51 -5.36
CA SER A 87 16.43 -31.82 -4.92
C SER A 87 17.52 -32.84 -5.24
N ARG A 88 18.28 -33.23 -4.21
CA ARG A 88 19.17 -34.37 -4.27
C ARG A 88 18.29 -35.61 -4.18
N ALA A 89 17.89 -36.15 -5.34
CA ALA A 89 17.32 -37.47 -5.41
C ALA A 89 18.35 -38.46 -4.83
N VAL A 90 18.10 -38.95 -3.62
CA VAL A 90 18.78 -40.11 -3.07
C VAL A 90 18.23 -41.31 -3.83
N ALA A 91 19.01 -41.82 -4.78
CA ALA A 91 18.75 -43.12 -5.38
C ALA A 91 18.92 -44.18 -4.28
N VAL A 92 17.81 -44.78 -3.85
CA VAL A 92 17.82 -46.01 -3.05
C VAL A 92 17.94 -47.16 -4.04
N SER A 93 19.10 -47.80 -4.09
CA SER A 93 19.27 -49.06 -4.81
C SER A 93 18.59 -50.20 -4.02
N PRO A 94 17.68 -50.98 -4.62
CA PRO A 94 17.20 -52.20 -3.99
C PRO A 94 18.28 -53.29 -4.12
N THR A 95 18.46 -54.05 -3.04
CA THR A 95 19.26 -55.29 -3.00
C THR A 95 18.39 -56.46 -3.41
#